data_AF-A0A969HJP2-F1
#
_entry.id   AF-A0A969HJP2-F1
#
_cell.length_a   1.000
_cell.length_b   1.000
_cell.length_c   1.000
_cell.angle_alpha   90.00
_cell.angle_beta   90.00
_cell.angle_gamma   90.00
#
_symmetry.space_group_name_H-M   'P 1'
#
loop_
_entity.id
_entity.type
_entity.pdbx_description
1 polymer ?
#
loop_
_entity_poly.entity_id
_entity_poly.type
_entity_poly.pdbx_seq_one_letter_code
_entity_poly.pdbx_strand_id
1 'polypeptide(L)'
;MGLSGGHTRVYDVVQQLAQPEEDMLERFHVDAVDVGRMFNTGDEDWYDITLPTGQEVQFPVWFKPVKQPNGSWDAIDADGDRIATMPLKATFFDQTCFPYLDGYPDDFKDLPRLMPKIHWAGLVHSPWDHAGEPDFWQQLREKALYLRQNTDKALMIVAGCNLFEWGTFLRRIDNFLMDLLLEPDNVERLLDALMEVHLQTLEKFAVLSAMWWILSALAT
;
A
#
# COMPACT_ATOMS: atom_id res chain seq x y z
N MET A 1 9.10 -8.86 -25.80
CA MET A 1 8.32 -10.11 -25.61
C MET A 1 7.34 -10.42 -26.74
N GLY A 2 7.20 -9.56 -27.76
CA GLY A 2 6.27 -9.82 -28.88
C GLY A 2 4.79 -9.79 -28.49
N LEU A 3 4.47 -9.23 -27.32
CA LEU A 3 3.11 -9.02 -26.83
C LEU A 3 2.55 -7.79 -27.54
N SER A 4 1.32 -7.88 -28.03
CA SER A 4 0.67 -6.85 -28.84
C SER A 4 -0.71 -6.43 -28.30
N GLY A 5 -1.00 -6.75 -27.04
CA GLY A 5 -2.23 -6.39 -26.34
C GLY A 5 -1.97 -6.16 -24.85
N GLY A 6 -3.03 -5.87 -24.11
CA GLY A 6 -2.97 -5.62 -22.66
C GLY A 6 -2.82 -4.14 -22.27
N HIS A 7 -2.72 -3.90 -20.97
CA HIS A 7 -2.58 -2.58 -20.37
C HIS A 7 -1.40 -2.53 -19.39
N THR A 8 -0.68 -1.42 -19.34
CA THR A 8 0.31 -1.17 -18.28
C THR A 8 -0.34 -0.41 -17.14
N ARG A 9 -1.12 -1.11 -16.31
CA ARG A 9 -1.80 -0.56 -15.12
C ARG A 9 -0.85 -0.52 -13.93
N VAL A 10 -0.44 0.68 -13.50
CA VAL A 10 0.47 0.90 -12.37
C VAL A 10 -0.34 0.89 -11.07
N TYR A 11 -0.44 -0.28 -10.44
CA TYR A 11 -1.25 -0.47 -9.23
C TYR A 11 -0.54 0.01 -7.95
N ASP A 12 0.79 -0.14 -7.88
CA ASP A 12 1.61 0.50 -6.85
C ASP A 12 2.23 1.78 -7.44
N VAL A 13 1.58 2.90 -7.14
CA VAL A 13 1.97 4.21 -7.64
C VAL A 13 3.22 4.76 -6.97
N VAL A 14 3.55 4.31 -5.76
CA VAL A 14 4.76 4.74 -5.04
C VAL A 14 5.98 4.18 -5.74
N GLN A 15 5.98 2.87 -5.99
CA GLN A 15 7.09 2.16 -6.63
C GLN A 15 7.03 2.17 -8.16
N GLN A 16 5.93 2.66 -8.74
CA GLN A 16 5.63 2.60 -10.18
C GLN A 16 5.62 1.16 -10.72
N LEU A 17 5.04 0.21 -9.97
CA LEU A 17 4.93 -1.18 -10.39
C LEU A 17 3.63 -1.45 -11.16
N ALA A 18 3.76 -2.09 -12.32
CA ALA A 18 2.63 -2.54 -13.11
C ALA A 18 2.05 -3.85 -12.56
N GLN A 19 0.73 -3.98 -12.56
CA GLN A 19 0.03 -5.21 -12.22
C GLN A 19 0.30 -6.25 -13.34
N PRO A 20 0.86 -7.42 -13.02
CA PRO A 20 1.05 -8.45 -14.02
C PRO A 20 -0.29 -8.97 -14.57
N GLU A 21 -0.40 -9.04 -15.88
CA GLU A 21 -1.53 -9.64 -16.59
C GLU A 21 -1.51 -11.16 -16.47
N GLU A 22 -2.67 -11.81 -16.66
CA GLU A 22 -2.82 -13.25 -16.43
C GLU A 22 -1.93 -14.08 -17.35
N ASP A 23 -1.75 -13.66 -18.61
CA ASP A 23 -0.86 -14.32 -19.56
C ASP A 23 0.61 -14.31 -19.11
N MET A 24 1.04 -13.24 -18.41
CA MET A 24 2.37 -13.16 -17.80
C MET A 24 2.49 -14.09 -16.60
N LEU A 25 1.47 -14.13 -15.74
CA LEU A 25 1.45 -15.05 -14.60
C LEU A 25 1.51 -16.51 -15.06
N GLU A 26 0.74 -16.89 -16.08
CA GLU A 26 0.76 -18.22 -16.67
C GLU A 26 2.11 -18.54 -17.32
N ARG A 27 2.63 -17.62 -18.14
CA ARG A 27 3.90 -17.80 -18.85
C ARG A 27 5.08 -18.04 -17.92
N PHE A 28 5.11 -17.35 -16.79
CA PHE A 28 6.18 -17.49 -15.79
C PHE A 28 5.84 -18.50 -14.69
N HIS A 29 4.73 -19.24 -14.81
CA HIS A 29 4.29 -20.24 -13.85
C HIS A 29 4.18 -19.69 -12.41
N VAL A 30 3.65 -18.48 -12.27
CA VAL A 30 3.45 -17.85 -10.97
C VAL A 30 2.40 -18.63 -10.18
N ASP A 31 2.77 -19.00 -8.95
CA ASP A 31 2.02 -19.87 -8.04
C ASP A 31 1.38 -19.09 -6.88
N ALA A 32 1.53 -17.77 -6.83
CA ALA A 32 0.92 -16.90 -5.84
C ALA A 32 0.29 -15.65 -6.47
N VAL A 33 -0.83 -15.18 -5.92
CA VAL A 33 -1.50 -13.95 -6.35
C VAL A 33 -1.92 -13.12 -5.15
N ASP A 34 -1.81 -11.80 -5.28
CA ASP A 34 -2.39 -10.85 -4.32
C ASP A 34 -3.90 -10.77 -4.52
N VAL A 35 -4.69 -10.85 -3.44
CA VAL A 35 -6.16 -10.72 -3.49
C VAL A 35 -6.60 -9.33 -3.95
N GLY A 36 -5.78 -8.30 -3.70
CA GLY A 36 -5.97 -6.92 -4.14
C GLY A 36 -6.19 -6.77 -5.63
N ARG A 37 -5.68 -7.69 -6.46
CA ARG A 37 -5.93 -7.67 -7.91
C ARG A 37 -7.39 -7.89 -8.31
N MET A 38 -8.24 -8.31 -7.37
CA MET A 38 -9.70 -8.44 -7.56
C MET A 38 -10.44 -7.12 -7.35
N PHE A 39 -9.73 -6.04 -7.06
CA PHE A 39 -10.21 -4.67 -6.98
C PHE A 39 -9.65 -3.86 -8.15
N ASN A 40 -10.27 -2.72 -8.46
CA ASN A 40 -9.93 -1.87 -9.60
C ASN A 40 -9.84 -2.66 -10.93
N THR A 41 -10.79 -3.56 -11.18
CA THR A 41 -10.77 -4.45 -12.34
C THR A 41 -11.33 -3.81 -13.61
N GLY A 42 -12.20 -2.81 -13.47
CA GLY A 42 -12.84 -2.10 -14.58
C GLY A 42 -11.86 -1.20 -15.33
N ASP A 43 -12.19 -0.79 -16.55
CA ASP A 43 -11.40 0.21 -17.28
C ASP A 43 -11.60 1.62 -16.69
N GLU A 44 -12.76 1.86 -16.09
CA GLU A 44 -13.15 3.10 -15.41
C GLU A 44 -12.32 3.40 -14.16
N ASP A 45 -11.68 2.39 -13.58
CA ASP A 45 -10.81 2.53 -12.41
C ASP A 45 -9.45 3.12 -12.78
N TRP A 46 -9.17 3.28 -14.08
CA TRP A 46 -7.87 3.70 -14.59
C TRP A 46 -7.98 4.87 -15.57
N TYR A 47 -6.88 5.60 -15.74
CA TYR A 47 -6.76 6.63 -16.76
C TYR A 47 -5.36 6.67 -17.38
N ASP A 48 -5.30 7.01 -18.66
CA ASP A 48 -4.04 7.06 -19.40
C ASP A 48 -3.18 8.25 -18.95
N ILE A 49 -1.88 8.00 -18.82
CA ILE A 49 -0.89 9.02 -18.50
C ILE A 49 0.46 8.70 -19.16
N THR A 50 1.18 9.74 -19.58
CA THR A 50 2.55 9.61 -20.07
C THR A 50 3.53 9.95 -18.96
N LEU A 51 4.34 8.96 -18.55
CA LEU A 51 5.40 9.15 -17.56
C LEU A 51 6.47 10.12 -18.08
N PRO A 52 7.30 10.72 -17.20
CA PRO A 52 8.44 11.54 -17.62
C PRO A 52 9.43 10.84 -18.55
N THR A 53 9.48 9.50 -18.53
CA THR A 53 10.26 8.66 -19.43
C THR A 53 9.68 8.55 -20.85
N GLY A 54 8.47 9.07 -21.08
CA GLY A 54 7.75 8.98 -22.35
C GLY A 54 6.89 7.72 -22.50
N GLN A 55 6.89 6.83 -21.51
CA GLN A 55 6.08 5.62 -21.52
C GLN A 55 4.61 5.96 -21.24
N GLU A 56 3.71 5.41 -22.05
CA GLU A 56 2.27 5.43 -21.80
C GLU A 56 1.91 4.31 -20.82
N VAL A 57 1.25 4.68 -19.73
CA VAL A 57 0.79 3.78 -18.66
C VAL A 57 -0.61 4.21 -18.22
N GLN A 58 -1.19 3.44 -17.32
CA GLN A 58 -2.46 3.75 -16.68
C GLN A 58 -2.28 3.87 -15.18
N PHE A 59 -2.74 4.97 -14.60
CA PHE A 59 -2.81 5.16 -13.14
C PHE A 59 -4.23 4.95 -12.63
N PRO A 60 -4.41 4.53 -11.37
CA PRO A 60 -5.73 4.44 -10.78
C PRO A 60 -6.35 5.84 -10.69
N VAL A 61 -7.66 5.96 -10.90
CA VAL A 61 -8.36 7.27 -10.98
C VAL A 61 -8.23 8.11 -9.71
N TRP A 62 -8.04 7.48 -8.55
CA TRP A 62 -7.85 8.16 -7.28
C TRP A 62 -6.47 8.85 -7.17
N PHE A 63 -5.47 8.41 -7.94
CA PHE A 63 -4.12 8.96 -7.88
C PHE A 63 -3.89 10.02 -8.96
N LYS A 64 -3.73 11.29 -8.55
CA LYS A 64 -3.54 12.44 -9.46
C LYS A 64 -2.34 13.29 -9.03
N PRO A 65 -1.09 12.87 -9.33
CA PRO A 65 0.08 13.66 -8.98
C PRO A 65 0.13 14.96 -9.79
N VAL A 66 0.66 16.02 -9.17
CA VAL A 66 0.73 17.36 -9.75
C VAL A 66 2.11 17.59 -10.35
N LYS A 67 2.16 17.79 -11.67
CA LYS A 67 3.40 18.13 -12.38
C LYS A 67 3.86 19.55 -12.05
N GLN A 68 5.09 19.68 -11.60
CA GLN A 68 5.73 20.93 -11.21
C GLN A 68 6.51 21.57 -12.38
N PRO A 69 6.80 22.88 -12.34
CA PRO A 69 7.56 23.58 -13.39
C PRO A 69 8.97 23.03 -13.63
N ASN A 70 9.61 22.46 -12.61
CA ASN A 70 10.93 21.82 -12.71
C ASN A 70 10.87 20.37 -13.29
N GLY A 71 9.68 19.88 -13.62
CA GLY A 71 9.44 18.54 -14.14
C GLY A 71 9.23 17.45 -13.09
N SER A 72 9.39 17.73 -11.79
CA SER A 72 9.02 16.78 -10.73
C SER A 72 7.50 16.64 -10.63
N TRP A 73 7.03 15.53 -10.09
CA TRP A 73 5.62 15.29 -9.82
C TRP A 73 5.41 15.17 -8.32
N ASP A 74 4.47 15.92 -7.78
CA ASP A 74 4.18 15.94 -6.34
C ASP A 74 2.86 15.22 -6.06
N ALA A 75 2.85 14.32 -5.09
CA ALA A 75 1.63 13.72 -4.56
C ALA A 75 1.15 14.57 -3.37
N ILE A 76 -0.09 15.05 -3.48
CA ILE A 76 -0.75 15.91 -2.50
C ILE A 76 -1.86 15.09 -1.84
N ASP A 77 -1.92 15.12 -0.51
CA ASP A 77 -2.97 14.44 0.23
C ASP A 77 -4.29 15.24 0.28
N ALA A 78 -5.29 14.69 0.97
CA ALA A 78 -6.60 15.31 1.09
C ALA A 78 -6.60 16.64 1.87
N ASP A 79 -5.61 16.90 2.72
CA ASP A 79 -5.48 18.14 3.48
C ASP A 79 -4.68 19.21 2.70
N GLY A 80 -4.16 18.87 1.52
CA GLY A 80 -3.34 19.76 0.69
C GLY A 80 -1.84 19.70 1.01
N ASP A 81 -1.41 18.76 1.85
CA ASP A 81 0.00 18.59 2.18
C ASP A 81 0.71 17.76 1.10
N ARG A 82 1.94 18.17 0.78
CA ARG A 82 2.81 17.37 -0.09
C ARG A 82 3.42 16.23 0.69
N ILE A 83 2.98 15.01 0.41
CA ILE A 83 3.41 13.79 1.11
C ILE A 83 4.51 13.02 0.36
N ALA A 84 4.59 13.17 -0.96
CA ALA A 84 5.66 12.59 -1.76
C ALA A 84 6.03 13.41 -3.00
N THR A 85 7.23 13.21 -3.53
CA THR A 85 7.70 13.80 -4.79
C THR A 85 8.43 12.74 -5.60
N MET A 86 8.13 12.64 -6.90
CA MET A 86 8.94 11.95 -7.90
C MET A 86 9.74 13.00 -8.69
N PRO A 87 11.05 13.14 -8.45
CA PRO A 87 11.92 13.99 -9.27
C PRO A 87 11.87 13.59 -10.76
N LEU A 88 12.13 14.54 -11.68
CA LEU A 88 12.00 14.34 -13.14
C LEU A 88 12.70 13.07 -13.70
N LYS A 89 13.80 12.64 -13.08
CA LYS A 89 14.57 11.46 -13.51
C LYS A 89 14.39 10.24 -12.60
N ALA A 90 13.59 10.35 -11.55
CA ALA A 90 13.26 9.24 -10.68
C ALA A 90 12.18 8.37 -11.32
N THR A 91 12.09 7.13 -10.85
CA THR A 91 11.09 6.15 -11.29
C THR A 91 10.19 5.71 -10.14
N PHE A 92 10.15 6.49 -9.05
CA PHE A 92 9.37 6.24 -7.85
C PHE A 92 9.14 7.56 -7.11
N PHE A 93 8.16 7.58 -6.22
CA PHE A 93 7.89 8.72 -5.34
C PHE A 93 8.68 8.58 -4.04
N ASP A 94 9.44 9.61 -3.69
CA ASP A 94 10.13 9.74 -2.41
C ASP A 94 9.27 10.48 -1.39
N GLN A 95 9.33 10.04 -0.13
CA GLN A 95 8.62 10.69 0.96
C GLN A 95 9.09 12.13 1.21
N THR A 96 8.15 13.04 1.43
CA THR A 96 8.45 14.42 1.82
C THR A 96 7.94 14.81 3.20
N CYS A 97 7.05 14.01 3.80
CA CYS A 97 6.49 14.27 5.13
C CYS A 97 7.07 13.29 6.18
N PHE A 98 7.59 13.82 7.29
CA PHE A 98 8.13 13.04 8.42
C PHE A 98 7.58 13.64 9.73
N PRO A 99 6.43 13.16 10.23
CA PRO A 99 5.72 13.80 11.35
C PRO A 99 6.55 14.02 12.62
N TYR A 100 7.54 13.16 12.88
CA TYR A 100 8.40 13.21 14.08
C TYR A 100 9.82 13.66 13.75
N LEU A 101 10.03 14.42 12.67
CA LEU A 101 11.35 14.88 12.24
C LEU A 101 12.12 15.66 13.32
N ASP A 102 11.40 16.44 14.13
CA ASP A 102 11.99 17.31 15.16
C ASP A 102 11.90 16.72 16.58
N GLY A 103 11.45 15.46 16.71
CA GLY A 103 11.36 14.74 17.98
C GLY A 103 10.06 13.97 18.14
N TYR A 104 10.00 13.15 19.20
CA TYR A 104 8.80 12.40 19.56
C TYR A 104 7.80 13.28 20.32
N PRO A 105 6.48 13.05 20.16
CA PRO A 105 5.47 13.72 20.96
C PRO A 105 5.43 13.20 22.40
N ASP A 106 4.75 13.94 23.28
CA ASP A 106 4.50 13.49 24.66
C ASP A 106 3.64 12.21 24.71
N ASP A 107 2.73 12.03 23.75
CA ASP A 107 1.97 10.80 23.54
C ASP A 107 1.64 10.55 22.05
N PHE A 108 1.25 9.32 21.71
CA PHE A 108 1.00 8.88 20.33
C PHE A 108 -0.49 8.84 19.96
N LYS A 109 -1.38 9.55 20.66
CA LYS A 109 -2.83 9.52 20.35
C LYS A 109 -3.17 10.03 18.95
N ASP A 110 -2.35 10.94 18.44
CA ASP A 110 -2.47 11.51 17.09
C ASP A 110 -1.91 10.60 15.99
N LEU A 111 -1.26 9.48 16.33
CA LEU A 111 -0.62 8.59 15.37
C LEU A 111 -1.57 8.14 14.24
N PRO A 112 -2.82 7.70 14.50
CA PRO A 112 -3.75 7.32 13.43
C PRO A 112 -4.07 8.45 12.45
N ARG A 113 -4.03 9.71 12.90
CA ARG A 113 -4.23 10.90 12.04
C ARG A 113 -2.98 11.23 11.22
N LEU A 114 -1.79 10.92 11.75
CA LEU A 114 -0.50 11.20 11.10
C LEU A 114 -0.09 10.10 10.12
N MET A 115 -0.46 8.84 10.35
CA MET A 115 -0.09 7.72 9.49
C MET A 115 -0.46 7.93 8.01
N PRO A 116 -1.64 8.46 7.64
CA PRO A 116 -1.96 8.76 6.23
C PRO A 116 -1.05 9.80 5.56
N LYS A 117 -0.30 10.60 6.33
CA LYS A 117 0.70 11.55 5.80
C LYS A 117 1.96 10.83 5.29
N ILE A 118 2.19 9.61 5.74
CA ILE A 118 3.25 8.74 5.23
C ILE A 118 2.79 8.19 3.89
N HIS A 119 3.51 8.52 2.81
CA HIS A 119 3.04 8.19 1.47
C HIS A 119 2.82 6.69 1.22
N TRP A 120 3.56 5.80 1.89
CA TRP A 120 3.31 4.35 1.85
C TRP A 120 1.93 3.94 2.41
N ALA A 121 1.34 4.75 3.29
CA ALA A 121 0.00 4.54 3.85
C ALA A 121 -1.06 5.48 3.25
N GLY A 122 -0.65 6.63 2.70
CA GLY A 122 -1.54 7.57 2.02
C GLY A 122 -1.80 7.25 0.55
N LEU A 123 -0.86 6.58 -0.12
CA LEU A 123 -0.90 6.22 -1.54
C LEU A 123 -0.96 4.69 -1.71
N VAL A 124 -1.84 4.05 -0.94
CA VAL A 124 -1.94 2.59 -0.89
C VAL A 124 -2.52 2.01 -2.17
N HIS A 125 -1.96 0.88 -2.61
CA HIS A 125 -2.55 0.06 -3.66
C HIS A 125 -3.71 -0.80 -3.13
N SER A 126 -4.49 -1.36 -4.05
CA SER A 126 -5.52 -2.33 -3.72
C SER A 126 -5.02 -3.55 -2.95
N PRO A 127 -5.81 -4.06 -2.00
CA PRO A 127 -7.21 -3.70 -1.73
C PRO A 127 -7.39 -2.46 -0.85
N TRP A 128 -6.31 -1.86 -0.33
CA TRP A 128 -6.37 -0.90 0.78
C TRP A 128 -6.88 0.49 0.40
N ASP A 129 -6.86 0.85 -0.88
CA ASP A 129 -7.53 2.06 -1.38
C ASP A 129 -9.05 2.01 -1.21
N HIS A 130 -9.63 0.82 -1.03
CA HIS A 130 -11.04 0.60 -0.70
C HIS A 130 -11.30 0.47 0.81
N ALA A 131 -10.30 0.58 1.68
CA ALA A 131 -10.45 0.27 3.11
C ALA A 131 -11.45 1.19 3.86
N GLY A 132 -11.78 2.35 3.28
CA GLY A 132 -12.80 3.27 3.79
C GLY A 132 -14.24 2.90 3.43
N GLU A 133 -14.47 1.92 2.56
CA GLU A 133 -15.80 1.50 2.13
C GLU A 133 -16.53 0.73 3.24
N PRO A 134 -17.86 0.95 3.45
CA PRO A 134 -18.60 0.31 4.55
C PRO A 134 -18.59 -1.22 4.52
N ASP A 135 -18.54 -1.81 3.33
CA ASP A 135 -18.58 -3.25 3.09
C ASP A 135 -17.21 -3.83 2.68
N PHE A 136 -16.13 -3.05 2.81
CA PHE A 136 -14.77 -3.44 2.42
C PHE A 136 -14.37 -4.85 2.87
N TRP A 137 -14.53 -5.15 4.17
CA TRP A 137 -14.16 -6.44 4.74
C TRP A 137 -15.00 -7.60 4.20
N GLN A 138 -16.27 -7.34 3.88
CA GLN A 138 -17.13 -8.32 3.22
C GLN A 138 -16.66 -8.57 1.79
N GLN A 139 -16.42 -7.51 1.01
CA GLN A 139 -15.92 -7.61 -0.36
C GLN A 139 -14.56 -8.34 -0.41
N LEU A 140 -13.63 -8.01 0.48
CA LEU A 140 -12.33 -8.66 0.58
C LEU A 140 -12.47 -10.17 0.85
N ARG A 141 -13.39 -10.55 1.75
CA ARG A 141 -13.71 -11.95 2.02
C ARG A 141 -14.25 -12.67 0.79
N GLU A 142 -15.25 -12.08 0.13
CA GLU A 142 -15.92 -12.68 -1.02
C GLU A 142 -14.95 -12.88 -2.19
N LYS A 143 -14.12 -11.87 -2.49
CA LYS A 143 -13.08 -11.94 -3.52
C LYS A 143 -11.99 -12.97 -3.20
N ALA A 144 -11.55 -13.05 -1.94
CA ALA A 144 -10.59 -14.07 -1.51
C ALA A 144 -11.16 -15.50 -1.64
N LEU A 145 -12.43 -15.71 -1.27
CA LEU A 145 -13.12 -17.00 -1.44
C LEU A 145 -13.32 -17.35 -2.92
N TYR A 146 -13.66 -16.37 -3.74
CA TYR A 146 -13.76 -16.55 -5.18
C TYR A 146 -12.43 -17.04 -5.77
N LEU A 147 -11.32 -16.37 -5.45
CA LEU A 147 -9.99 -16.82 -5.88
C LEU A 147 -9.71 -18.24 -5.39
N ARG A 148 -9.96 -18.53 -4.11
CA ARG A 148 -9.73 -19.86 -3.54
C ARG A 148 -10.50 -20.97 -4.27
N GLN A 149 -11.68 -20.67 -4.81
CA GLN A 149 -12.51 -21.62 -5.55
C GLN A 149 -12.11 -21.75 -7.03
N ASN A 150 -11.49 -20.71 -7.60
CA ASN A 150 -11.26 -20.60 -9.04
C ASN A 150 -9.77 -20.63 -9.44
N THR A 151 -8.85 -20.68 -8.48
CA THR A 151 -7.42 -20.86 -8.74
C THR A 151 -6.77 -21.82 -7.74
N ASP A 152 -5.71 -22.49 -8.17
CA ASP A 152 -4.83 -23.33 -7.36
C ASP A 152 -3.65 -22.55 -6.73
N LYS A 153 -3.52 -21.25 -7.05
CA LYS A 153 -2.45 -20.39 -6.54
C LYS A 153 -2.61 -20.08 -5.05
N ALA A 154 -1.49 -19.86 -4.37
CA ALA A 154 -1.46 -19.29 -3.03
C ALA A 154 -2.02 -17.85 -3.04
N LEU A 155 -2.83 -17.51 -2.05
CA LEU A 155 -3.41 -16.18 -1.93
C LEU A 155 -2.62 -15.35 -0.91
N MET A 156 -2.20 -14.16 -1.32
CA MET A 156 -1.48 -13.20 -0.49
C MET A 156 -2.37 -11.99 -0.20
N ILE A 157 -2.28 -11.46 1.02
CA ILE A 157 -2.82 -10.15 1.36
C ILE A 157 -1.75 -9.40 2.15
N VAL A 158 -1.34 -8.24 1.67
CA VAL A 158 -0.39 -7.37 2.38
C VAL A 158 -1.07 -6.72 3.59
N ALA A 159 -0.46 -6.74 4.78
CA ALA A 159 -1.05 -6.14 5.99
C ALA A 159 -0.34 -4.87 6.50
N GLY A 160 0.86 -4.55 6.02
CA GLY A 160 1.56 -3.30 6.35
C GLY A 160 1.96 -3.11 7.83
N CYS A 161 2.15 -4.19 8.58
CA CYS A 161 2.43 -4.17 10.03
C CYS A 161 3.95 -4.10 10.36
N ASN A 162 4.71 -3.31 9.59
CA ASN A 162 6.18 -3.26 9.64
C ASN A 162 6.72 -2.23 10.63
N LEU A 163 7.00 -2.65 11.86
CA LEU A 163 7.43 -1.77 12.96
C LEU A 163 8.69 -0.94 12.66
N PHE A 164 9.75 -1.57 12.15
CA PHE A 164 11.00 -0.87 11.86
C PHE A 164 10.82 0.19 10.77
N GLU A 165 10.13 -0.16 9.68
CA GLU A 165 9.91 0.73 8.56
C GLU A 165 9.08 1.94 8.98
N TRP A 166 8.00 1.74 9.75
CA TRP A 166 7.22 2.84 10.33
C TRP A 166 8.05 3.79 11.19
N GLY A 167 9.01 3.26 11.96
CA GLY A 167 9.99 4.09 12.67
C GLY A 167 10.76 5.01 11.72
N THR A 168 11.29 4.45 10.62
CA THR A 168 12.01 5.24 9.59
C THR A 168 11.10 6.22 8.84
N PHE A 169 9.83 5.90 8.65
CA PHE A 169 8.87 6.75 7.96
C PHE A 169 8.45 7.95 8.81
N LEU A 170 8.26 7.75 10.11
CA LEU A 170 7.82 8.81 11.01
C LEU A 170 8.97 9.73 11.41
N ARG A 171 10.14 9.15 11.70
CA ARG A 171 11.28 9.84 12.31
C ARG A 171 12.35 10.28 11.30
N ARG A 172 12.27 9.78 10.06
CA ARG A 172 13.33 9.76 9.03
C ARG A 172 14.43 8.75 9.40
N ILE A 173 14.94 8.04 8.39
CA ILE A 173 15.83 6.89 8.60
C ILE A 173 17.09 7.21 9.42
N ASP A 174 17.73 8.35 9.16
CA ASP A 174 18.94 8.78 9.85
C ASP A 174 18.68 9.03 11.34
N ASN A 175 17.62 9.76 11.67
CA ASN A 175 17.22 10.01 13.05
C ASN A 175 16.80 8.71 13.74
N PHE A 176 15.96 7.88 13.11
CA PHE A 176 15.51 6.63 13.71
C PHE A 176 16.67 5.69 14.04
N LEU A 177 17.64 5.56 13.13
CA LEU A 177 18.84 4.76 13.36
C LEU A 177 19.70 5.28 14.51
N MET A 178 19.78 6.61 14.69
CA MET A 178 20.46 7.22 15.83
C MET A 178 19.69 7.01 17.14
N ASP A 179 18.37 7.16 17.11
CA ASP A 179 17.50 7.01 18.28
C ASP A 179 17.50 5.58 18.83
N LEU A 180 17.68 4.56 17.97
CA LEU A 180 17.87 3.17 18.41
C LEU A 180 19.03 3.00 19.42
N LEU A 181 20.02 3.88 19.38
CA LEU A 181 21.16 3.86 20.30
C LEU A 181 21.07 4.91 21.40
N LEU A 182 20.57 6.11 21.07
CA LEU A 182 20.60 7.27 21.95
C LEU A 182 19.32 7.46 22.77
N GLU A 183 18.17 7.02 22.25
CA GLU A 183 16.85 7.20 22.86
C GLU A 183 16.00 5.92 22.79
N PRO A 184 16.50 4.77 23.29
CA PRO A 184 15.79 3.49 23.18
C PRO A 184 14.39 3.53 23.81
N ASP A 185 14.22 4.22 24.94
CA ASP A 185 12.92 4.35 25.60
C ASP A 185 11.87 5.05 24.71
N ASN A 186 12.26 6.04 23.90
CA ASN A 186 11.35 6.71 22.98
C ASN A 186 11.02 5.82 21.78
N VAL A 187 12.01 5.04 21.29
CA VAL A 187 11.77 4.05 20.24
C VAL A 187 10.79 2.99 20.74
N GLU A 188 10.99 2.43 21.93
CA GLU A 188 10.08 1.44 22.53
C GLU A 188 8.65 1.98 22.62
N ARG A 189 8.47 3.21 23.13
CA ARG A 189 7.14 3.85 23.21
C ARG A 189 6.49 4.02 21.83
N LEU A 190 7.26 4.37 20.79
CA LEU A 190 6.75 4.45 19.42
C LEU A 190 6.34 3.06 18.90
N LEU A 191 7.18 2.05 19.09
CA LEU A 191 6.93 0.69 18.62
C LEU A 191 5.71 0.07 19.32
N ASP A 192 5.52 0.33 20.61
CA ASP A 192 4.33 -0.09 21.35
C ASP A 192 3.06 0.56 20.77
N ALA A 193 3.09 1.87 20.51
CA ALA A 193 1.95 2.56 19.91
C ALA A 193 1.61 2.04 18.50
N LEU A 194 2.64 1.76 17.68
CA LEU A 194 2.45 1.13 16.36
C LEU A 194 1.88 -0.28 16.48
N MET A 195 2.37 -1.06 17.44
CA MET A 195 1.90 -2.42 17.71
C MET A 195 0.41 -2.42 18.08
N GLU A 196 -0.05 -1.51 18.93
CA GLU A 196 -1.47 -1.38 19.27
C GLU A 196 -2.34 -1.14 18.04
N VAL A 197 -1.93 -0.24 17.14
CA VAL A 197 -2.64 0.04 15.89
C VAL A 197 -2.65 -1.18 14.97
N HIS A 198 -1.50 -1.84 14.81
CA HIS A 198 -1.37 -3.01 13.94
C HIS A 198 -2.18 -4.21 14.45
N LEU A 199 -2.23 -4.45 15.77
CA LEU A 199 -3.03 -5.52 16.36
C LEU A 199 -4.52 -5.34 16.07
N GLN A 200 -5.05 -4.11 16.20
CA GLN A 200 -6.44 -3.81 15.86
C GLN A 200 -6.77 -4.11 14.38
N THR A 201 -5.82 -3.85 13.47
CA THR A 201 -5.98 -4.22 12.06
C THR A 201 -5.91 -5.74 11.86
N LEU A 202 -4.95 -6.42 12.50
CA LEU A 202 -4.78 -7.88 12.41
C LEU A 202 -5.97 -8.67 13.01
N GLU A 203 -6.64 -8.15 14.02
CA GLU A 203 -7.88 -8.75 14.54
C GLU A 203 -8.96 -8.87 13.46
N LYS A 204 -9.08 -7.88 12.57
CA LYS A 204 -10.02 -7.92 11.44
C LYS A 204 -9.66 -9.01 10.42
N PHE A 205 -8.35 -9.22 10.19
CA PHE A 205 -7.86 -10.35 9.39
C PHE A 205 -8.12 -11.72 10.04
N ALA A 206 -7.96 -11.81 11.36
CA ALA A 206 -8.22 -13.04 12.09
C ALA A 206 -9.68 -13.46 11.92
N VAL A 207 -10.63 -12.52 11.89
CA VAL A 207 -12.05 -12.81 11.59
C VAL A 207 -12.24 -13.30 10.15
N LEU A 208 -11.49 -12.77 9.19
CA LEU A 208 -11.49 -13.29 7.82
C LEU A 208 -11.06 -14.76 7.79
N SER A 209 -9.98 -15.13 8.49
CA SER A 209 -9.37 -16.48 8.48
C SER A 209 -10.02 -17.49 9.45
N ALA A 210 -10.59 -17.07 10.58
CA ALA A 210 -11.12 -17.97 11.62
C ALA A 210 -12.36 -18.76 11.17
N MET A 211 -13.15 -18.24 10.23
CA MET A 211 -14.23 -19.01 9.59
C MET A 211 -13.71 -20.09 8.62
N TRP A 212 -12.43 -20.07 8.22
CA TRP A 212 -11.86 -21.06 7.29
C TRP A 212 -11.65 -22.41 7.96
N TRP A 213 -11.30 -22.40 9.26
CA TRP A 213 -11.17 -23.62 10.06
C TRP A 213 -12.53 -24.23 10.42
N ILE A 214 -13.54 -23.41 10.70
CA ILE A 214 -14.87 -23.91 11.09
C ILE A 214 -15.60 -24.55 9.89
N LEU A 215 -15.48 -23.99 8.69
CA LEU A 215 -16.13 -24.56 7.50
C LEU A 215 -15.40 -25.77 6.91
N SER A 216 -14.07 -25.85 7.02
CA SER A 216 -13.32 -27.04 6.62
C SER A 216 -13.51 -28.22 7.58
N ALA A 217 -13.71 -27.97 8.87
CA ALA A 217 -14.03 -29.01 9.86
C ALA A 217 -15.48 -29.52 9.79
N LEU A 218 -16.39 -28.80 9.14
CA LEU A 218 -17.80 -29.21 8.94
C LEU A 218 -18.05 -29.89 7.58
N ALA A 219 -17.03 -29.93 6.71
CA ALA A 219 -17.08 -30.55 5.38
C ALA A 219 -16.34 -31.91 5.30
N THR A 220 -15.94 -32.47 6.45
CA THR A 220 -15.41 -33.84 6.61
C THR A 220 -16.37 -34.67 7.43
#